data_AF-M1BN59-F1
#
_entry.id   AF-M1BN59-F1
#
_cell.length_a   1.000
_cell.length_b   1.000
_cell.length_c   1.000
_cell.angle_alpha   90.00
_cell.angle_beta   90.00
_cell.angle_gamma   90.00
#
_symmetry.space_group_name_H-M   'P 1'
#
loop_
_entity.id
_entity.type
_entity.pdbx_description
1 polymer ?
#
loop_
_entity_poly.entity_id
_entity_poly.type
_entity_poly.pdbx_seq_one_letter_code
_entity_poly.pdbx_strand_id
1 'polypeptide(L)'
;MTVSPSSFISFVSEIFPLLQIYAGSFFTIPLIRWFLVQKRNGEIERRNRSREQYAQALERPDVSLRTKLLSARDMAQRTFIGQDRIVYSTDKDLYEQDYDAQQWEKKFREIEKSE
;
A
#
# COMPACT_ATOMS: atom_id res chain seq x y z
N MET A 1 24.91 -31.00 -55.95
CA MET A 1 26.09 -30.23 -55.52
C MET A 1 26.62 -30.85 -54.25
N THR A 2 27.75 -31.57 -54.32
CA THR A 2 28.40 -32.15 -53.15
C THR A 2 29.27 -31.07 -52.52
N VAL A 3 28.88 -30.55 -51.36
CA VAL A 3 29.72 -29.62 -50.60
C VAL A 3 31.02 -30.34 -50.22
N SER A 4 32.17 -29.69 -50.43
CA SER A 4 33.43 -30.27 -49.97
C SER A 4 33.43 -30.33 -48.44
N PRO A 5 33.99 -31.38 -47.82
CA PRO A 5 34.04 -31.52 -46.36
C PRO A 5 34.65 -30.30 -45.66
N SER A 6 35.61 -29.62 -46.29
CA SER A 6 36.23 -28.40 -45.78
C SER A 6 35.29 -27.19 -45.73
N SER A 7 34.44 -27.01 -46.74
CA SER A 7 33.46 -25.92 -46.79
C SER A 7 32.37 -26.10 -45.73
N PHE A 8 31.95 -27.35 -45.48
CA PHE A 8 31.00 -27.66 -44.42
C PHE A 8 31.56 -27.37 -43.03
N ILE A 9 32.82 -27.75 -42.77
CA ILE A 9 33.48 -27.50 -41.48
C ILE A 9 33.65 -25.99 -41.22
N SER A 10 34.00 -25.19 -42.23
CA SER A 10 34.08 -23.72 -42.08
C SER A 10 32.74 -23.13 -41.67
N PHE A 11 31.66 -23.51 -42.37
CA PHE A 11 30.30 -23.03 -42.07
C PHE A 11 29.86 -23.38 -40.64
N VAL A 12 30.07 -24.62 -40.21
CA VAL A 12 29.75 -25.04 -38.83
C VAL A 12 30.56 -24.21 -37.83
N SER A 13 31.85 -23.99 -38.10
CA SER A 13 32.73 -23.24 -37.20
C SER A 13 32.32 -21.77 -37.09
N GLU A 14 31.80 -21.17 -38.15
CA GLU A 14 31.30 -19.78 -38.16
C GLU A 14 30.01 -19.61 -37.36
N ILE A 15 29.07 -20.58 -37.44
CA ILE A 15 27.78 -20.50 -36.74
C ILE A 15 27.83 -21.02 -35.30
N PHE A 16 28.82 -21.86 -34.96
CA PHE A 16 28.91 -22.50 -33.65
C PHE A 16 28.96 -21.51 -32.47
N PRO A 17 29.71 -20.39 -32.50
CA PRO A 17 29.72 -19.42 -31.41
C PRO A 17 28.33 -18.80 -31.15
N LEU A 18 27.57 -18.51 -32.21
CA LEU A 18 26.21 -17.98 -32.10
C LEU A 18 25.28 -19.00 -31.41
N LEU A 19 25.38 -20.27 -31.81
CA LEU A 19 24.63 -21.37 -31.19
C LEU A 19 25.01 -21.57 -29.73
N GLN A 20 26.28 -21.42 -29.37
CA GLN A 20 26.74 -21.51 -27.98
C GLN A 20 26.14 -20.40 -27.10
N ILE A 21 26.12 -19.15 -27.58
CA ILE A 21 25.49 -18.03 -26.88
C ILE A 21 24.00 -18.28 -26.70
N TYR A 22 23.33 -18.76 -27.75
CA TYR A 22 21.90 -19.10 -27.69
C TYR A 22 21.63 -20.20 -26.66
N ALA A 23 22.38 -21.31 -26.73
CA ALA A 23 22.24 -22.43 -25.81
C ALA A 23 22.49 -21.98 -24.36
N GLY A 24 23.56 -21.21 -24.11
CA GLY A 24 23.86 -20.68 -22.79
C GLY A 24 22.75 -19.75 -22.26
N SER A 25 22.23 -18.88 -23.12
CA SER A 25 21.15 -17.95 -22.75
C SER A 25 19.85 -18.65 -22.44
N PHE A 26 19.52 -19.72 -23.18
CA PHE A 26 18.32 -20.52 -22.99
C PHE A 26 18.21 -21.10 -21.58
N PHE A 27 19.34 -21.47 -20.95
CA PHE A 27 19.34 -21.94 -19.57
C PHE A 27 19.54 -20.82 -18.55
N THR A 28 20.43 -19.87 -18.85
CA THR A 28 20.84 -18.83 -17.90
C THR A 28 19.71 -17.85 -17.61
N ILE A 29 18.95 -17.43 -18.63
CA ILE A 29 17.87 -16.45 -18.45
C ILE A 29 16.74 -17.01 -17.58
N PRO A 30 16.19 -18.22 -17.84
CA PRO A 30 15.19 -18.81 -16.97
C PRO A 30 15.72 -19.07 -15.56
N LEU A 31 16.98 -19.46 -15.39
CA LEU A 31 17.58 -19.73 -14.09
C LEU A 31 17.63 -18.46 -13.22
N ILE A 32 18.15 -17.36 -13.78
CA ILE A 32 18.19 -16.07 -13.08
C ILE A 32 16.78 -15.60 -12.78
N ARG A 33 15.86 -15.67 -13.76
CA ARG A 33 14.47 -15.27 -13.56
C ARG A 33 13.81 -16.08 -12.44
N TRP A 34 13.97 -17.40 -12.47
CA TRP A 34 13.44 -18.29 -11.44
C TRP A 34 13.95 -17.89 -10.06
N PHE A 35 15.26 -17.65 -9.92
CA PHE A 35 15.85 -17.22 -8.65
C PHE A 35 15.26 -15.90 -8.13
N LEU A 36 15.15 -14.89 -8.99
CA LEU A 36 14.59 -13.58 -8.61
C LEU A 36 13.11 -13.69 -8.22
N VAL A 37 12.33 -14.45 -8.99
CA VAL A 37 10.91 -14.68 -8.71
C VAL A 37 10.72 -15.45 -7.40
N GLN A 38 11.53 -16.47 -7.14
CA GLN A 38 11.48 -17.23 -5.89
C GLN A 38 11.74 -16.32 -4.68
N LYS A 39 12.77 -15.48 -4.74
CA LYS A 39 13.05 -14.50 -3.67
C LYS A 39 11.87 -13.56 -3.45
N ARG A 40 11.34 -12.98 -4.53
CA ARG A 40 10.23 -12.04 -4.45
C ARG A 40 8.96 -12.67 -3.91
N ASN A 41 8.65 -13.89 -4.34
CA ASN A 41 7.51 -14.64 -3.85
C ASN A 41 7.65 -14.96 -2.37
N GLY A 42 8.84 -15.30 -1.89
CA GLY A 42 9.09 -15.50 -0.46
C GLY A 42 8.83 -14.25 0.40
N GLU A 43 9.19 -13.07 -0.10
CA GLU A 43 8.86 -11.79 0.57
C GLU A 43 7.35 -11.52 0.61
N ILE A 44 6.66 -11.78 -0.50
CA ILE A 44 5.21 -11.62 -0.61
C ILE A 44 4.50 -12.58 0.33
N GLU A 45 4.93 -13.84 0.37
CA GLU A 45 4.34 -14.87 1.20
C GLU A 45 4.49 -14.55 2.70
N ARG A 46 5.65 -14.05 3.13
CA ARG A 46 5.85 -13.58 4.51
C ARG A 46 4.84 -12.50 4.88
N ARG A 47 4.65 -11.50 4.01
CA ARG A 47 3.67 -10.42 4.23
C ARG A 47 2.23 -10.94 4.24
N ASN A 48 1.91 -11.86 3.34
CA ASN A 48 0.57 -12.44 3.25
C ASN A 48 0.25 -13.25 4.51
N ARG A 49 1.20 -14.05 5.03
CA ARG A 49 1.02 -14.76 6.30
C ARG A 49 0.76 -13.81 7.47
N SER A 50 1.48 -12.70 7.57
CA SER A 50 1.19 -11.70 8.60
C SER A 50 -0.22 -11.11 8.45
N ARG A 51 -0.63 -10.76 7.22
CA ARG A 51 -1.98 -10.24 6.95
C ARG A 51 -3.07 -11.24 7.29
N GLU A 52 -2.84 -12.51 6.97
CA GLU A 52 -3.75 -13.62 7.30
C GLU A 52 -3.87 -13.79 8.81
N GLN A 53 -2.76 -13.77 9.56
CA GLN A 53 -2.77 -13.82 11.02
C GLN A 53 -3.58 -12.66 11.63
N TYR A 54 -3.40 -11.44 11.12
CA TYR A 54 -4.19 -10.30 11.57
C TYR A 54 -5.67 -10.44 11.20
N ALA A 55 -6.00 -10.93 10.00
CA ALA A 55 -7.37 -11.19 9.61
C ALA A 55 -8.05 -12.22 10.52
N GLN A 56 -7.36 -13.32 10.83
CA GLN A 56 -7.84 -14.35 11.76
C GLN A 56 -8.06 -13.77 13.18
N ALA A 57 -7.14 -12.92 13.66
CA ALA A 57 -7.28 -12.25 14.95
C ALA A 57 -8.48 -11.28 14.98
N LEU A 58 -8.86 -10.70 13.84
CA LEU A 58 -10.04 -9.85 13.70
C LEU A 58 -11.36 -10.63 13.60
N GLU A 59 -11.35 -11.85 13.06
CA GLU A 59 -12.53 -12.72 13.01
C GLU A 59 -12.99 -13.17 14.41
N ARG A 60 -12.03 -13.40 15.32
CA ARG A 60 -12.31 -13.74 16.73
C ARG A 60 -11.58 -12.77 17.66
N PRO A 61 -12.04 -11.52 17.75
CA PRO A 61 -11.33 -10.49 18.48
C PRO A 61 -11.45 -10.73 19.98
N ASP A 62 -10.33 -10.58 20.68
CA ASP A 62 -10.31 -10.48 22.14
C ASP A 62 -11.16 -9.28 22.60
N VAL A 63 -11.66 -9.33 23.84
CA VAL A 63 -12.56 -8.32 24.42
C VAL A 63 -11.94 -6.92 24.34
N SER A 64 -10.63 -6.80 24.58
CA SER A 64 -9.89 -5.54 24.44
C SER A 64 -9.92 -5.00 23.00
N LEU A 65 -9.68 -5.88 22.01
CA LEU A 65 -9.65 -5.52 20.60
C LEU A 65 -11.04 -5.14 20.09
N ARG A 66 -12.07 -5.89 20.48
CA ARG A 66 -13.47 -5.59 20.16
C ARG A 66 -13.88 -4.21 20.65
N THR A 67 -13.55 -3.87 21.89
CA THR A 67 -13.86 -2.54 22.46
C THR A 67 -13.15 -1.42 21.69
N LYS A 68 -11.88 -1.61 21.32
CA LYS A 68 -11.15 -0.64 20.48
C LYS A 68 -11.78 -0.47 19.10
N LEU A 69 -12.19 -1.56 18.46
CA LEU A 69 -12.84 -1.50 17.14
C LEU A 69 -14.20 -0.79 17.18
N LEU A 70 -15.01 -1.06 18.21
CA LEU A 70 -16.29 -0.38 18.40
C LEU A 70 -16.10 1.12 18.66
N SER A 71 -15.17 1.48 19.56
CA SER A 71 -14.83 2.87 19.84
C SER A 71 -14.31 3.59 18.59
N ALA A 72 -13.42 2.95 17.81
CA ALA A 72 -12.93 3.51 16.55
C ALA A 72 -14.05 3.70 15.52
N ARG A 73 -15.01 2.77 15.42
CA ARG A 73 -16.19 2.91 14.54
C ARG A 73 -17.05 4.08 14.97
N ASP A 74 -17.31 4.21 16.28
CA ASP A 74 -18.13 5.29 16.81
C ASP A 74 -17.45 6.65 16.62
N MET A 75 -16.11 6.73 16.76
CA MET A 75 -15.31 7.92 16.44
C MET A 75 -15.18 8.18 14.93
N ALA A 76 -15.27 7.17 14.06
CA ALA A 76 -15.30 7.40 12.62
C ALA A 76 -16.65 7.97 12.17
N GLN A 77 -17.74 7.59 12.84
CA GLN A 77 -19.08 8.13 12.59
C GLN A 77 -19.28 9.49 13.25
N ARG A 78 -18.70 9.70 14.43
CA ARG A 78 -18.70 10.97 15.14
C ARG A 78 -17.44 11.72 14.78
N THR A 79 -17.59 12.76 13.96
CA THR A 79 -16.67 13.93 13.89
C THR A 79 -15.81 14.02 12.64
N PHE A 80 -16.40 14.59 11.59
CA PHE A 80 -15.76 15.69 10.87
C PHE A 80 -16.32 17.00 11.43
N ILE A 81 -15.64 17.59 12.42
CA ILE A 81 -15.92 18.98 12.82
C ILE A 81 -15.11 19.82 11.83
N GLY A 82 -15.78 20.36 10.81
CA GLY A 82 -15.16 21.29 9.88
C GLY A 82 -14.63 22.52 10.60
N GLN A 83 -13.63 23.19 10.03
CA GLN A 83 -13.04 24.41 10.62
C GLN A 83 -14.07 25.51 10.90
N ASP A 84 -15.21 25.49 10.21
CA ASP A 84 -16.36 26.37 10.39
C ASP A 84 -17.11 26.17 11.72
N ARG A 85 -16.91 25.02 12.38
CA ARG A 85 -17.59 24.65 13.64
C ARG A 85 -16.65 24.63 14.85
N ILE A 86 -15.39 25.02 14.69
CA ILE A 86 -14.38 25.06 15.74
C ILE A 86 -14.25 26.49 16.26
N VAL A 87 -14.72 26.74 17.49
CA VAL A 87 -14.62 28.04 18.18
C VAL A 87 -13.20 28.26 18.72
N TYR A 88 -12.62 27.22 19.30
CA TYR A 88 -11.27 27.27 19.87
C TYR A 88 -10.35 26.34 19.10
N SER A 89 -9.31 26.89 18.47
CA SER A 89 -8.29 26.15 17.73
C SER A 89 -6.91 26.69 18.05
N THR A 90 -5.92 25.81 18.16
CA THR A 90 -4.51 26.20 18.33
C THR A 90 -3.96 26.98 17.13
N ASP A 91 -4.57 26.83 15.95
CA ASP A 91 -4.13 27.53 14.74
C ASP A 91 -4.59 29.00 14.65
N LYS A 92 -5.60 29.40 15.44
CA LYS A 92 -6.18 30.76 15.40
C LYS A 92 -5.59 31.64 16.51
N ASP A 93 -5.53 32.94 16.27
CA ASP A 93 -5.09 33.89 17.30
C ASP A 93 -6.12 34.03 18.44
N LEU A 94 -5.67 34.35 19.65
CA LEU A 94 -6.53 34.40 20.85
C LEU A 94 -7.63 35.46 20.73
N TYR A 95 -7.34 36.61 20.11
CA TYR A 95 -8.31 37.69 19.95
C TYR A 95 -9.43 37.32 18.95
N GLU A 96 -9.10 36.56 17.91
CA GLU A 96 -10.07 36.08 16.93
C GLU A 96 -11.02 35.04 17.56
N GLN A 97 -10.50 34.17 18.42
CA GLN A 97 -11.29 33.16 19.14
C GLN A 97 -12.29 33.79 20.13
N ASP A 98 -11.89 34.81 20.87
CA ASP A 98 -12.78 35.51 21.81
C ASP A 98 -13.92 36.23 21.09
N TYR A 99 -13.66 36.81 19.91
CA TYR A 99 -14.68 37.44 19.10
C TYR A 99 -15.69 36.42 18.57
N ASP A 100 -15.22 35.32 17.98
CA ASP A 100 -16.07 34.24 17.46
C ASP A 100 -16.94 33.62 18.57
N ALA A 101 -16.39 33.45 19.78
CA ALA A 101 -17.12 32.95 20.94
C ALA A 101 -18.27 33.87 21.35
N GLN A 102 -18.05 35.19 21.39
CA GLN A 102 -19.10 36.15 21.73
C GLN A 102 -20.22 36.20 20.69
N GLN A 103 -19.88 36.08 19.40
CA GLN A 103 -20.87 36.03 18.32
C GLN A 103 -21.72 34.76 18.41
N TRP A 104 -21.11 33.64 18.76
CA TRP A 104 -21.80 32.37 18.94
C TRP A 104 -22.77 32.41 20.13
N GLU A 105 -22.34 32.96 21.26
CA GLU A 105 -23.18 33.17 22.46
C GLU A 105 -24.42 34.02 22.16
N LYS A 106 -24.28 35.07 21.34
CA LYS A 106 -25.43 35.89 20.91
C LYS A 106 -26.44 35.09 20.10
N LYS A 107 -25.96 34.34 19.10
CA LYS A 107 -26.83 33.48 18.26
C LYS A 107 -27.53 32.40 19.08
N PHE A 108 -26.85 31.83 20.08
CA PHE A 108 -27.44 30.83 20.98
C PHE A 108 -28.64 31.40 21.76
N ARG A 109 -28.48 32.60 22.33
CA ARG A 109 -29.55 33.29 23.06
C ARG A 109 -30.73 33.70 22.18
N GLU A 110 -30.50 33.94 20.90
CA GLU A 110 -31.58 34.23 19.94
C GLU A 110 -32.40 32.97 19.65
N ILE A 111 -31.74 31.82 19.50
CA ILE A 111 -32.39 30.52 19.28
C ILE A 111 -33.25 30.12 20.50
N GLU A 112 -32.70 30.26 21.72
CA GLU A 112 -33.42 29.95 22.97
C GLU A 112 -34.67 30.80 23.20
N LYS A 113 -34.71 32.02 22.64
CA LYS A 113 -35.89 32.91 22.73
C LYS A 113 -36.96 32.60 21.66
N SER A 114 -36.63 31.78 20.67
CA SER A 114 -37.51 31.45 19.54
C SER A 114 -38.18 30.09 19.65
N GLU A 115 -37.87 29.31 20.70
CA GLU A 115 -38.65 28.14 21.16
C GLU A 115 -39.64 28.54 22.27
#